data_AF-A0A3C1SWG8-F1
#
_entry.id   AF-A0A3C1SWG8-F1
#
_cell.length_a   1.000
_cell.length_b   1.000
_cell.length_c   1.000
_cell.angle_alpha   90.00
_cell.angle_beta   90.00
_cell.angle_gamma   90.00
#
_symmetry.space_group_name_H-M   'P 1'
#
loop_
_entity.id
_entity.type
_entity.pdbx_description
1 polymer ?
#
loop_
_entity_poly.entity_id
_entity_poly.type
_entity_poly.pdbx_seq_one_letter_code
_entity_poly.pdbx_strand_id
1 'polypeptide(L)'
;MSKLAQYLPKKAFEHLQENPDSVLIDVRTEAENKFVGRPLDCIFVPWVDEPDWEPHPNDFIAAIKRFIGEREQVLDTEIILICRSGYRSDDAGRCLINNGFTNVS
;
A
#
# COMPACT_ATOMS: atom_id res chain seq x y z
N MET A 1 -11.14 12.48 -10.42
CA MET A 1 -10.12 12.17 -9.40
C MET A 1 -10.56 10.90 -8.69
N SER A 2 -9.73 9.85 -8.68
CA SER A 2 -10.04 8.63 -7.93
C SER A 2 -10.10 8.94 -6.44
N LYS A 3 -11.01 8.29 -5.72
CA LYS A 3 -11.22 8.49 -4.29
C LYS A 3 -10.62 7.30 -3.55
N LEU A 4 -9.86 7.59 -2.48
CA LEU A 4 -9.34 6.55 -1.59
C LEU A 4 -10.51 5.83 -0.92
N ALA A 5 -10.63 4.52 -1.18
CA ALA A 5 -11.55 3.67 -0.45
C ALA A 5 -11.00 3.40 0.96
N GLN A 6 -11.88 3.03 1.88
CA GLN A 6 -11.51 2.78 3.28
C GLN A 6 -12.20 1.50 3.72
N TYR A 7 -11.41 0.51 4.13
CA TYR A 7 -11.93 -0.78 4.55
C TYR A 7 -11.58 -1.09 5.99
N LEU A 8 -12.52 -1.73 6.68
CA LEU A 8 -12.20 -2.46 7.90
C LEU A 8 -11.45 -3.75 7.55
N PRO A 9 -10.61 -4.30 8.45
CA PRO A 9 -9.76 -5.44 8.13
C PRO A 9 -10.47 -6.65 7.54
N LYS A 10 -11.68 -6.98 8.02
CA LYS A 10 -12.47 -8.09 7.47
C LYS A 10 -12.86 -7.87 6.00
N LYS A 11 -13.29 -6.65 5.68
CA LYS A 11 -13.67 -6.29 4.31
C LYS A 11 -12.45 -6.24 3.38
N ALA A 12 -11.34 -5.69 3.86
CA ALA A 12 -10.08 -5.73 3.11
C ALA A 12 -9.67 -7.17 2.79
N PHE A 13 -9.78 -8.08 3.76
CA PHE A 13 -9.49 -9.50 3.54
C PHE A 13 -10.45 -10.15 2.54
N GLU A 14 -11.75 -9.86 2.61
CA GLU A 14 -12.73 -10.33 1.61
C GLU A 14 -12.34 -9.90 0.18
N HIS A 15 -11.99 -8.63 -0.02
CA HIS A 15 -11.51 -8.12 -1.30
C HIS A 15 -10.25 -8.85 -1.80
N LEU A 16 -9.28 -9.10 -0.92
CA LEU A 16 -8.08 -9.87 -1.27
C LEU A 16 -8.40 -11.31 -1.71
N GLN A 17 -9.49 -11.90 -1.20
CA GLN A 17 -9.93 -13.24 -1.61
C GLN A 17 -10.72 -13.22 -2.91
N GLU A 18 -11.51 -12.17 -3.15
CA GLU A 18 -12.34 -12.01 -4.34
C GLU A 18 -11.53 -11.67 -5.59
N ASN A 19 -10.44 -10.91 -5.43
CA ASN A 19 -9.56 -10.50 -6.51
C ASN A 19 -8.13 -11.06 -6.32
N PRO A 20 -7.77 -12.18 -6.97
CA PRO A 20 -6.42 -12.75 -6.89
C PRO A 20 -5.31 -11.85 -7.46
N ASP A 21 -5.66 -10.87 -8.31
CA ASP A 21 -4.72 -9.92 -8.89
C ASP A 21 -4.53 -8.67 -7.99
N SER A 22 -5.27 -8.58 -6.88
CA SER A 22 -5.09 -7.51 -5.89
C SER A 22 -3.77 -7.68 -5.13
N VAL A 23 -3.23 -6.56 -4.64
CA VAL A 23 -1.99 -6.56 -3.86
C VAL A 23 -2.19 -5.93 -2.50
N LEU A 24 -1.71 -6.64 -1.47
CA LEU A 24 -1.64 -6.13 -0.10
C LEU A 24 -0.27 -5.49 0.12
N ILE A 25 -0.25 -4.21 0.49
CA ILE A 25 0.97 -3.45 0.74
C ILE A 25 1.05 -3.07 2.22
N ASP A 26 2.06 -3.59 2.91
CA ASP A 26 2.37 -3.23 4.29
C ASP A 26 3.30 -2.01 4.31
N VAL A 27 2.76 -0.87 4.75
CA VAL A 27 3.49 0.41 4.81
C VAL A 27 3.96 0.78 6.22
N ARG A 28 3.96 -0.18 7.13
CA ARG A 28 4.55 -0.04 8.47
C ARG A 28 6.07 0.12 8.40
N THR A 29 6.69 0.40 9.54
CA THR A 29 8.15 0.45 9.63
C THR A 29 8.78 -0.94 9.53
N GLU A 30 10.07 -1.00 9.21
CA GLU A 30 10.86 -2.24 9.23
C GLU A 30 10.84 -2.88 10.61
N ALA A 31 10.94 -2.08 11.67
CA ALA A 31 10.84 -2.57 13.04
C ALA A 31 9.49 -3.27 13.32
N GLU A 32 8.37 -2.67 12.90
CA GLU A 32 7.04 -3.29 13.06
C GLU A 32 6.93 -4.59 12.25
N ASN A 33 7.40 -4.60 11.00
CA ASN A 33 7.37 -5.78 10.14
C ASN A 33 8.22 -6.93 10.72
N LYS A 34 9.42 -6.62 11.22
CA LYS A 34 10.41 -7.58 11.70
C LYS A 34 10.06 -8.16 13.07
N PHE A 35 9.61 -7.34 14.01
CA PHE A 35 9.47 -7.74 15.41
C PHE A 35 8.04 -8.08 15.83
N VAL A 36 7.02 -7.55 15.14
CA VAL A 36 5.60 -7.90 15.41
C VAL A 36 5.11 -9.01 14.47
N GLY A 37 5.71 -9.11 13.28
CA GLY A 37 5.29 -9.98 12.20
C GLY A 37 4.57 -9.21 11.10
N ARG A 38 4.16 -9.94 10.06
CA ARG A 38 3.55 -9.38 8.84
C ARG A 38 2.43 -10.28 8.30
N PRO A 39 1.48 -9.73 7.53
CA PRO A 39 0.56 -10.55 6.75
C PRO A 39 1.32 -11.47 5.80
N LEU A 40 0.68 -12.58 5.43
CA LEU A 40 1.18 -13.46 4.39
C LEU A 40 0.97 -12.81 3.02
N ASP A 41 1.86 -13.12 2.09
CA ASP A 41 1.79 -12.70 0.68
C ASP A 41 1.65 -11.18 0.46
N CYS A 42 2.06 -10.36 1.43
CA CYS A 42 2.10 -8.92 1.30
C CYS A 42 3.43 -8.42 0.72
N ILE A 43 3.36 -7.33 -0.04
CA ILE A 43 4.51 -6.53 -0.43
C ILE A 43 4.83 -5.59 0.73
N PHE A 44 6.09 -5.54 1.14
CA PHE A 44 6.54 -4.63 2.19
C PHE A 44 7.25 -3.42 1.59
N VAL A 45 6.67 -2.22 1.79
CA VAL A 45 7.27 -0.95 1.38
C VAL A 45 6.92 0.10 2.45
N PRO A 46 7.83 0.43 3.37
CA PRO A 46 7.60 1.45 4.39
C PRO A 46 7.16 2.79 3.79
N TRP A 47 6.15 3.42 4.38
CA TRP A 47 5.81 4.80 4.03
C TRP A 47 6.73 5.81 4.72
N VAL A 48 7.06 5.54 5.98
CA VAL A 48 8.02 6.28 6.80
C VAL A 48 8.84 5.27 7.57
N ASP A 49 10.13 5.55 7.75
CA ASP A 49 11.00 4.69 8.56
C ASP A 49 12.17 5.48 9.16
N GLU A 50 12.92 4.83 10.04
CA GLU A 50 14.19 5.36 10.53
C GLU A 50 15.23 5.49 9.40
N PRO A 51 16.18 6.46 9.50
CA PRO A 51 16.33 7.45 10.55
C PRO A 51 15.50 8.73 10.36
N ASP A 52 14.99 8.97 9.15
CA ASP A 52 14.47 10.29 8.75
C ASP A 52 13.04 10.54 9.23
N TRP A 53 12.24 9.49 9.44
CA TRP A 53 10.83 9.57 9.85
C TRP A 53 9.94 10.42 8.94
N GLU A 54 10.38 10.62 7.69
CA GLU A 54 9.69 11.36 6.66
C GLU A 54 9.35 10.44 5.48
N PRO A 55 8.24 10.71 4.78
CA PRO A 55 7.93 9.95 3.57
C PRO A 55 8.83 10.39 2.42
N HIS A 56 9.21 9.43 1.58
CA HIS A 56 9.90 9.65 0.32
C HIS A 56 8.98 9.26 -0.86
N PRO A 57 8.05 10.14 -1.29
CA PRO A 57 6.99 9.79 -2.23
C PRO A 57 7.50 9.18 -3.54
N ASN A 58 8.55 9.75 -4.13
CA ASN A 58 9.08 9.27 -5.41
C ASN A 58 9.64 7.85 -5.30
N ASP A 59 10.38 7.57 -4.21
CA ASP A 59 10.97 6.26 -3.95
C ASP A 59 9.89 5.23 -3.62
N PHE A 60 8.86 5.64 -2.86
CA PHE A 60 7.69 4.81 -2.58
C PHE A 60 6.97 4.40 -3.86
N ILE A 61 6.62 5.35 -4.74
CA ILE A 61 5.96 5.07 -6.01
C ILE A 61 6.83 4.18 -6.90
N ALA A 62 8.14 4.44 -6.96
CA ALA A 62 9.07 3.61 -7.72
C ALA A 62 9.13 2.18 -7.16
N ALA A 63 9.14 2.01 -5.84
CA ALA A 63 9.12 0.69 -5.19
C ALA A 63 7.82 -0.06 -5.52
N ILE A 64 6.65 0.58 -5.42
CA ILE A 64 5.37 -0.05 -5.78
C ILE A 64 5.40 -0.54 -7.23
N LYS A 65 5.78 0.32 -8.18
CA LYS A 65 5.86 -0.04 -9.61
C LYS A 65 6.85 -1.18 -9.89
N ARG A 66 7.93 -1.31 -9.13
CA ARG A 66 8.85 -2.46 -9.27
C ARG A 66 8.19 -3.78 -8.92
N PHE A 67 7.26 -3.80 -7.97
CA PHE A 67 6.55 -5.03 -7.58
C PHE A 67 5.38 -5.35 -8.51
N ILE A 68 4.58 -4.35 -8.91
CA ILE A 68 3.36 -4.58 -9.71
C ILE A 68 3.59 -4.47 -11.23
N GLY A 69 4.72 -3.91 -11.65
CA GLY A 69 5.08 -3.62 -13.05
C GLY A 69 4.95 -2.14 -13.44
N GLU A 70 5.39 -1.82 -14.66
CA GLU A 70 5.49 -0.42 -15.15
C GLU A 70 4.52 -0.09 -16.31
N ARG A 71 3.62 -1.00 -16.68
CA ARG A 71 2.67 -0.78 -17.79
C ARG A 71 1.47 0.05 -17.34
N GLU A 72 0.82 0.80 -18.22
CA GLU A 72 -0.36 1.62 -17.84
C GLU A 72 -1.46 0.83 -17.14
N GLN A 73 -1.65 -0.45 -17.47
CA GLN A 73 -2.65 -1.32 -16.83
C GLN A 73 -2.41 -1.52 -15.34
N VAL A 74 -1.20 -1.27 -14.83
CA VAL A 74 -0.88 -1.42 -13.39
C VAL A 74 -1.49 -0.29 -12.54
N LEU A 75 -1.91 0.82 -13.16
CA LEU A 75 -2.58 1.90 -12.43
C LEU A 75 -3.98 1.51 -11.96
N ASP A 76 -4.59 0.51 -12.60
CA ASP A 76 -5.91 -0.02 -12.25
C ASP A 76 -5.85 -1.26 -11.31
N THR A 77 -4.64 -1.73 -10.98
CA THR A 77 -4.43 -2.82 -10.00
C THR A 77 -5.05 -2.43 -8.66
N GLU A 78 -5.83 -3.35 -8.06
CA GLU A 78 -6.40 -3.13 -6.73
C GLU A 78 -5.29 -3.17 -5.68
N ILE A 79 -5.01 -2.01 -5.09
CA ILE A 79 -4.02 -1.85 -4.03
C ILE A 79 -4.75 -1.67 -2.70
N ILE A 80 -4.43 -2.55 -1.75
CA ILE A 80 -4.91 -2.45 -0.37
C ILE A 80 -3.70 -2.15 0.52
N LEU A 81 -3.70 -1.00 1.19
CA LEU A 81 -2.62 -0.58 2.07
C LEU A 81 -2.97 -0.85 3.53
N ILE A 82 -1.99 -1.34 4.29
CA ILE A 82 -2.14 -1.48 5.74
C ILE A 82 -1.05 -0.73 6.49
N CYS A 83 -1.46 -0.18 7.64
CA CYS A 83 -0.53 0.26 8.67
C CYS A 83 -1.07 -0.13 10.05
N ARG A 84 -0.47 0.37 11.12
CA ARG A 84 -0.93 0.08 12.49
C ARG A 84 -2.31 0.65 12.84
N SER A 85 -2.62 1.86 12.37
CA SER A 85 -3.77 2.64 12.88
C SER A 85 -4.51 3.45 11.82
N GLY A 86 -4.28 3.19 10.54
CA GLY A 86 -4.93 3.87 9.40
C GLY A 86 -4.26 5.15 8.91
N TYR A 87 -3.47 5.85 9.73
CA TYR A 87 -2.92 7.17 9.34
C TYR A 87 -1.89 7.11 8.20
N ARG A 88 -0.89 6.23 8.33
CA ARG A 88 0.18 6.10 7.30
C ARG A 88 -0.34 5.51 6.00
N SER A 89 -1.30 4.57 6.08
CA SER A 89 -1.94 3.99 4.90
C SER A 89 -2.84 5.00 4.18
N ASP A 90 -3.53 5.90 4.91
CA ASP A 90 -4.30 6.99 4.28
C ASP A 90 -3.38 7.93 3.50
N ASP A 91 -2.26 8.34 4.10
CA ASP A 91 -1.30 9.25 3.46
C ASP A 91 -0.60 8.61 2.25
N ALA A 92 -0.11 7.38 2.40
CA ALA A 92 0.46 6.60 1.30
C ALA A 92 -0.56 6.36 0.16
N GLY A 93 -1.82 6.08 0.50
CA GLY A 93 -2.88 5.86 -0.48
C GLY A 93 -3.20 7.12 -1.28
N ARG A 94 -3.22 8.30 -0.62
CA ARG A 94 -3.33 9.59 -1.31
C ARG A 94 -2.14 9.85 -2.22
N CYS A 95 -0.93 9.49 -1.80
CA CYS A 95 0.26 9.59 -2.64
C CYS A 95 0.09 8.78 -3.93
N LEU A 96 -0.37 7.53 -3.85
CA LEU A 96 -0.66 6.69 -5.02
C LEU A 96 -1.71 7.33 -5.93
N ILE A 97 -2.84 7.76 -5.39
CA ILE A 97 -3.89 8.40 -6.19
C ILE A 97 -3.39 9.65 -6.91
N ASN A 98 -2.58 10.48 -6.23
CA ASN A 98 -1.98 11.67 -6.82
C ASN A 98 -0.98 11.35 -7.93
N ASN A 99 -0.49 10.10 -8.00
CA ASN A 99 0.40 9.59 -9.03
C ASN A 99 -0.31 8.71 -10.08
N GLY A 100 -1.66 8.77 -10.14
CA GLY A 100 -2.46 8.20 -11.21
C GLY A 100 -3.01 6.80 -10.93
N PHE A 101 -2.75 6.22 -9.76
CA PHE A 101 -3.38 4.96 -9.36
C PHE A 101 -4.88 5.17 -9.13
N THR A 102 -5.70 4.31 -9.71
CA THR A 102 -7.15 4.51 -9.77
C THR A 102 -7.93 3.67 -8.77
N ASN A 103 -7.34 2.56 -8.31
CA ASN A 103 -7.98 1.57 -7.45
C ASN A 103 -7.17 1.33 -6.16
N VAL A 104 -7.32 2.24 -5.19
CA VAL A 104 -6.53 2.26 -3.95
C VAL A 104 -7.46 2.28 -2.74
N SER A 105 -7.14 1.48 -1.73
CA SER A 105 -7.91 1.32 -0.48
C SER A 105 -7.05 1.12 0.76
#